data_AF-A0A7V5GZI9-F1
#
_entry.id   AF-A0A7V5GZI9-F1
#
_cell.length_a   1.000
_cell.length_b   1.000
_cell.length_c   1.000
_cell.angle_alpha   90.00
_cell.angle_beta   90.00
_cell.angle_gamma   90.00
#
_symmetry.space_group_name_H-M   'P 1'
#
loop_
_entity.id
_entity.type
_entity.pdbx_description
1 polymer ?
#
loop_
_entity_poly.entity_id
_entity_poly.type
_entity_poly.pdbx_seq_one_letter_code
_entity_poly.pdbx_strand_id
1 'polypeptide(L)'
;MRTYLFEGKVIALTSIHHGGGEHNSIVSQLRREKFIQPDYSVEDVPVISGNAVRGVLRDVGMFMFLKSLGYGVNYATGEVKGLPLPAFYFLFSGGSLVSGKDVGINVEYIRKMREYIPLISIFGGAIGNVIIPGKLRVGKLIPICLETKHLIPER
;
A
#
# COMPACT_ATOMS: atom_id res chain seq x y z
N MET A 1 -1.80 -23.65 -2.05
CA MET A 1 -2.31 -22.26 -2.05
C MET A 1 -2.16 -21.71 -3.46
N ARG A 2 -3.23 -21.22 -4.08
CA ARG A 2 -3.19 -20.68 -5.44
C ARG A 2 -2.79 -19.22 -5.40
N THR A 3 -1.74 -18.85 -6.14
CA THR A 3 -1.30 -17.46 -6.31
C THR A 3 -1.77 -16.98 -7.67
N TYR A 4 -2.36 -15.78 -7.70
CA TYR A 4 -2.69 -15.07 -8.94
C TYR A 4 -1.68 -13.96 -9.14
N LEU A 5 -1.02 -13.95 -10.30
CA LEU A 5 -0.06 -12.93 -10.69
C LEU A 5 -0.72 -12.00 -11.70
N PHE A 6 -0.69 -10.71 -11.40
CA PHE A 6 -1.17 -9.66 -12.29
C PHE A 6 0.02 -8.77 -12.65
N GLU A 7 0.35 -8.72 -13.93
CA GLU A 7 1.41 -7.90 -14.47
C GLU A 7 0.84 -6.96 -15.52
N GLY A 8 1.36 -5.74 -15.57
CA GLY A 8 0.84 -4.73 -16.48
C GLY A 8 1.77 -3.54 -16.61
N LYS A 9 1.46 -2.71 -17.60
CA LYS A 9 2.06 -1.39 -17.77
C LYS A 9 1.09 -0.35 -17.25
N VAL A 10 1.61 0.67 -16.59
CA VAL A 10 0.84 1.83 -16.13
C VAL A 10 1.37 3.07 -16.83
N ILE A 11 0.47 3.96 -17.20
CA ILE A 11 0.81 5.20 -17.91
C ILE A 11 0.48 6.36 -16.98
N ALA A 12 1.46 7.22 -16.73
CA ALA A 12 1.24 8.48 -16.05
C ALA A 12 0.49 9.43 -17.00
N LEU A 13 -0.77 9.72 -16.69
CA LEU A 13 -1.58 10.67 -17.47
C LEU A 13 -1.24 12.13 -17.13
N THR A 14 -0.64 12.35 -15.97
CA THR A 14 -0.16 13.63 -15.45
C THR A 14 1.16 13.40 -14.71
N SER A 15 1.87 14.49 -14.37
CA SER A 15 3.06 14.42 -13.53
C SER A 15 2.77 13.71 -12.20
N ILE A 16 3.73 12.91 -11.74
CA ILE A 16 3.66 12.16 -10.48
C ILE A 16 4.80 12.62 -9.58
N HIS A 17 4.48 12.89 -8.31
CA HIS A 17 5.47 13.07 -7.25
C HIS A 17 5.36 11.91 -6.25
N HIS A 18 6.49 11.26 -5.98
CA HIS A 18 6.62 10.27 -4.92
C HIS A 18 7.89 10.57 -4.13
N GLY A 19 7.74 11.15 -2.94
CA GLY A 19 8.87 11.61 -2.14
C GLY A 19 9.76 10.46 -1.64
N GLY A 20 11.08 10.68 -1.68
CA GLY A 20 12.08 9.70 -1.21
C GLY A 20 12.24 9.62 0.31
N GLY A 21 11.65 10.55 1.06
CA GLY A 21 11.83 10.68 2.51
C GLY A 21 13.09 11.45 2.90
N GLU A 22 14.06 11.57 2.00
CA GLU A 22 15.24 12.43 2.18
C GLU A 22 14.87 13.91 1.98
N HIS A 23 15.29 14.76 2.91
CA HIS A 23 15.11 16.22 2.83
C HIS A 23 16.48 16.87 2.69
N ASN A 24 16.84 17.23 1.45
CA ASN A 24 18.03 18.02 1.19
C ASN A 24 17.63 19.50 1.20
N SER A 25 17.59 20.08 2.40
CA SER A 25 17.21 21.47 2.63
C SER A 25 15.83 21.81 2.06
N ILE A 26 15.75 22.63 1.01
CA ILE A 26 14.49 23.09 0.40
C ILE A 26 14.03 22.20 -0.78
N VAL A 27 14.80 21.17 -1.16
CA VAL A 27 14.51 20.32 -2.33
C VAL A 27 13.91 18.99 -1.87
N SER A 28 12.68 18.73 -2.32
CA SER A 28 12.04 17.42 -2.18
C SER A 28 12.43 16.53 -3.34
N GLN A 29 13.21 15.48 -3.07
CA GLN A 29 13.61 14.52 -4.09
C GLN A 29 12.56 13.42 -4.29
N LEU A 30 12.48 12.92 -5.52
CA LEU A 30 11.77 11.68 -5.82
C LEU A 30 12.44 10.50 -5.10
N ARG A 31 11.64 9.51 -4.74
CA ARG A 31 12.13 8.22 -4.27
C ARG A 31 12.90 7.56 -5.41
N ARG A 32 14.18 7.28 -5.15
CA ARG A 32 15.07 6.56 -6.06
C ARG A 32 15.53 5.26 -5.43
N GLU A 33 15.81 4.28 -6.26
CA GLU A 33 16.45 3.03 -5.86
C GLU A 33 17.63 2.76 -6.81
N LYS A 34 18.65 2.07 -6.29
CA LYS A 34 19.86 1.72 -7.04
C LYS A 34 19.60 0.52 -7.95
N PHE A 35 20.00 0.63 -9.20
CA PHE A 35 19.93 -0.44 -10.20
C PHE A 35 21.32 -0.68 -10.79
N ILE A 36 21.74 -1.95 -10.77
CA ILE A 36 22.99 -2.40 -11.38
C ILE A 36 22.78 -2.47 -12.89
N GLN A 37 23.66 -1.82 -13.64
CA GLN A 37 23.64 -1.80 -15.10
C GLN A 37 24.39 -3.01 -15.69
N PRO A 38 24.21 -3.33 -16.98
CA PRO A 38 24.92 -4.43 -17.63
C PRO A 38 26.46 -4.32 -17.60
N ASP A 39 26.99 -3.10 -17.47
CA ASP A 39 28.42 -2.81 -17.34
C ASP A 39 28.91 -2.76 -15.88
N TYR A 40 28.07 -3.20 -14.93
CA TYR A 40 28.29 -3.19 -13.48
C TYR A 40 28.33 -1.80 -12.82
N SER A 41 28.04 -0.72 -13.56
CA SER A 41 27.78 0.58 -12.95
C SER A 41 26.46 0.58 -12.17
N VAL A 42 26.24 1.61 -11.34
CA VAL A 42 25.03 1.74 -10.52
C VAL A 42 24.35 3.06 -10.83
N GLU A 43 23.08 2.99 -11.18
CA GLU A 43 22.24 4.15 -11.47
C GLU A 43 21.12 4.31 -10.44
N ASP A 44 20.81 5.56 -10.07
CA ASP A 44 19.71 5.91 -9.17
C ASP A 44 18.44 6.24 -9.96
N VAL A 45 17.52 5.28 -10.03
CA VAL A 45 16.30 5.39 -10.87
C VAL A 45 15.09 5.73 -9.99
N PRO A 46 14.24 6.70 -10.40
CA PRO A 46 13.01 7.00 -9.67
C PRO A 46 12.03 5.82 -9.74
N VAL A 47 11.39 5.48 -8.62
CA VAL A 47 10.41 4.39 -8.53
C VAL A 47 9.19 4.82 -7.73
N ILE A 48 8.02 4.23 -8.02
CA ILE A 48 6.86 4.33 -7.12
C ILE A 48 6.85 3.07 -6.26
N SER A 49 6.92 3.24 -4.94
CA SER A 49 6.95 2.09 -4.03
C SER A 49 5.66 1.27 -4.11
N GLY A 50 5.78 -0.06 -4.02
CA GLY A 50 4.63 -0.95 -3.97
C GLY A 50 3.72 -0.67 -2.76
N ASN A 51 4.28 -0.16 -1.66
CA ASN A 51 3.51 0.28 -0.49
C ASN A 51 2.59 1.46 -0.81
N ALA A 52 3.05 2.45 -1.58
CA ALA A 52 2.22 3.58 -1.98
C ALA A 52 1.05 3.11 -2.86
N VAL A 53 1.32 2.26 -3.86
CA VAL A 53 0.29 1.67 -4.72
C VAL A 53 -0.71 0.85 -3.88
N ARG A 54 -0.20 0.01 -2.97
CA ARG A 54 -1.04 -0.78 -2.05
C ARG A 54 -1.89 0.11 -1.15
N GLY A 55 -1.36 1.24 -0.67
CA GLY A 55 -2.10 2.21 0.13
C GLY A 55 -3.27 2.81 -0.64
N VAL A 56 -3.03 3.29 -1.87
CA VAL A 56 -4.11 3.80 -2.74
C VAL A 56 -5.17 2.73 -3.02
N LEU A 57 -4.77 1.50 -3.33
CA LEU A 57 -5.70 0.39 -3.52
C LEU A 57 -6.52 0.09 -2.25
N ARG A 58 -5.91 0.19 -1.07
CA ARG A 58 -6.58 0.03 0.22
C ARG A 58 -7.62 1.11 0.43
N ASP A 59 -7.25 2.37 0.23
CA ASP A 59 -8.15 3.52 0.43
C ASP A 59 -9.36 3.43 -0.51
N VAL A 60 -9.13 3.21 -1.80
CA VAL A 60 -10.19 3.02 -2.79
C VAL A 60 -11.10 1.85 -2.41
N GLY A 61 -10.52 0.70 -2.05
CA GLY A 61 -11.27 -0.47 -1.63
C GLY A 61 -12.14 -0.19 -0.40
N MET A 62 -11.59 0.48 0.63
CA MET A 62 -12.31 0.80 1.86
C MET A 62 -13.41 1.84 1.64
N PHE A 63 -13.18 2.84 0.80
CA PHE A 63 -14.22 3.79 0.43
C PHE A 63 -15.37 3.11 -0.30
N MET A 64 -15.10 2.24 -1.26
CA MET A 64 -16.12 1.46 -1.96
C MET A 64 -16.91 0.56 -1.00
N PHE A 65 -16.20 -0.13 -0.10
CA PHE A 65 -16.80 -0.99 0.91
C PHE A 65 -17.72 -0.22 1.87
N LEU A 66 -17.22 0.86 2.48
CA LEU A 66 -18.01 1.66 3.42
C LEU A 66 -19.22 2.32 2.76
N LYS A 67 -19.06 2.84 1.54
CA LYS A 67 -20.19 3.38 0.77
C LYS A 67 -21.26 2.31 0.50
N SER A 68 -20.85 1.08 0.18
CA SER A 68 -21.80 -0.02 -0.05
C SER A 68 -22.59 -0.41 1.22
N LEU A 69 -22.04 -0.14 2.40
CA LEU A 69 -22.70 -0.33 3.69
C LEU A 69 -23.54 0.88 4.14
N GLY A 70 -23.62 1.94 3.33
CA GLY A 70 -24.42 3.14 3.63
C GLY A 70 -23.70 4.19 4.47
N TYR A 71 -22.38 4.08 4.69
CA TYR A 71 -21.61 5.14 5.33
C TYR A 71 -21.49 6.36 4.41
N GLY A 72 -21.47 7.55 5.00
CA GLY A 72 -21.29 8.80 4.25
C GLY A 72 -19.84 8.97 3.82
N VAL A 73 -19.51 8.61 2.57
CA VAL A 73 -18.16 8.70 2.02
C VAL A 73 -18.06 9.85 1.01
N ASN A 74 -17.13 10.77 1.23
CA ASN A 74 -16.75 11.80 0.27
C ASN A 74 -15.39 11.46 -0.36
N TYR A 75 -15.40 11.03 -1.62
CA TYR A 75 -14.17 10.66 -2.34
C TYR A 75 -13.23 11.84 -2.62
N ALA A 76 -13.76 13.07 -2.72
CA ALA A 76 -12.95 14.25 -3.03
C ALA A 76 -12.17 14.73 -1.81
N THR A 77 -12.76 14.64 -0.62
CA THR A 77 -12.13 15.08 0.64
C THR A 77 -11.52 13.95 1.45
N GLY A 78 -11.88 12.70 1.16
CA GLY A 78 -11.53 11.54 1.98
C GLY A 78 -12.34 11.42 3.29
N GLU A 79 -13.36 12.26 3.48
CA GLU A 79 -14.18 12.25 4.69
C GLU A 79 -15.10 11.02 4.75
N VAL A 80 -15.17 10.39 5.92
CA VAL A 80 -16.08 9.28 6.20
C VAL A 80 -16.91 9.59 7.45
N LYS A 81 -18.24 9.60 7.31
CA LYS A 81 -19.20 9.84 8.40
C LYS A 81 -19.74 8.52 8.96
N GLY A 82 -19.93 8.49 10.28
CA GLY A 82 -20.50 7.34 10.99
C GLY A 82 -19.47 6.30 11.42
N LEU A 83 -18.17 6.54 11.19
CA LEU A 83 -17.09 5.63 11.56
C LEU A 83 -16.28 6.21 12.74
N PRO A 84 -16.07 5.45 13.84
CA PRO A 84 -15.18 5.88 14.92
C PRO A 84 -13.75 6.09 14.42
N LEU A 85 -13.06 7.10 14.95
CA LEU A 85 -11.70 7.48 14.53
C LEU A 85 -10.68 6.31 14.60
N PRO A 86 -10.65 5.45 15.64
CA PRO A 86 -9.75 4.30 15.65
C PRO A 86 -10.04 3.30 14.52
N ALA A 87 -11.32 3.11 14.17
CA ALA A 87 -11.70 2.25 13.06
C ALA A 87 -11.28 2.86 11.72
N PHE A 88 -11.39 4.18 11.57
CA PHE A 88 -10.87 4.89 10.39
C PHE A 88 -9.36 4.66 10.23
N TYR A 89 -8.54 4.93 11.26
CA TYR A 89 -7.10 4.71 11.18
C TYR A 89 -6.74 3.23 10.93
N PHE A 90 -7.47 2.30 11.53
CA PHE A 90 -7.28 0.90 11.23
C PHE A 90 -7.58 0.58 9.75
N LEU A 91 -8.71 1.02 9.22
CA LEU A 91 -9.14 0.70 7.87
C LEU A 91 -8.30 1.37 6.79
N PHE A 92 -7.81 2.60 6.98
CA PHE A 92 -7.08 3.33 5.93
C PHE A 92 -5.55 3.26 6.13
N SER A 93 -5.06 3.40 7.36
CA SER A 93 -3.60 3.39 7.63
C SER A 93 -3.05 2.00 7.97
N GLY A 94 -3.92 1.00 8.16
CA GLY A 94 -3.52 -0.33 8.59
C GLY A 94 -3.37 -0.48 10.10
N GLY A 95 -3.72 0.55 10.88
CA GLY A 95 -3.60 0.56 12.34
C GLY A 95 -2.16 0.77 12.83
N SER A 96 -2.00 0.74 14.15
CA SER A 96 -0.72 0.99 14.81
C SER A 96 -0.37 -0.15 15.75
N LEU A 97 0.92 -0.51 15.78
CA LEU A 97 1.45 -1.40 16.80
C LEU A 97 1.61 -0.62 18.10
N VAL A 98 1.03 -1.17 19.17
CA VAL A 98 1.15 -0.61 20.51
C VAL A 98 1.91 -1.61 21.38
N SER A 99 3.00 -1.15 21.97
CA SER A 99 3.76 -1.91 22.95
C SER A 99 2.93 -2.12 24.22
N GLY A 100 2.72 -3.37 24.63
CA GLY A 100 1.96 -3.74 25.83
C GLY A 100 2.24 -5.19 26.23
N LYS A 101 1.71 -5.61 27.40
CA LYS A 101 1.76 -7.02 27.82
C LYS A 101 1.14 -7.89 26.72
N ASP A 102 1.69 -9.09 26.51
CA ASP A 102 1.19 -10.05 25.53
C ASP A 102 -0.28 -10.41 25.79
N VAL A 103 -1.18 -9.61 25.20
CA VAL A 103 -2.57 -10.01 25.02
C VAL A 103 -2.51 -10.97 23.85
N GLY A 104 -2.53 -12.27 24.15
CA GLY A 104 -2.44 -13.33 23.14
C GLY A 104 -3.40 -13.08 21.97
N ILE A 105 -3.01 -13.57 20.78
CA ILE A 105 -3.78 -13.40 19.55
C ILE A 105 -5.19 -13.99 19.76
N ASN A 106 -6.22 -13.14 19.81
CA ASN A 106 -7.60 -13.61 19.81
C ASN A 106 -7.97 -14.03 18.37
N VAL A 107 -7.72 -15.30 18.05
CA VAL A 107 -7.96 -15.89 16.74
C VAL A 107 -9.41 -15.75 16.30
N GLU A 108 -10.35 -15.96 17.22
CA GLU A 108 -11.78 -15.86 16.94
C GLU A 108 -12.20 -14.42 16.59
N TYR A 109 -11.64 -13.44 17.30
CA TYR A 109 -11.85 -12.03 16.99
C TYR A 109 -11.32 -11.68 15.58
N ILE A 110 -10.10 -12.11 15.25
CA ILE A 110 -9.54 -11.89 13.91
C ILE A 110 -10.37 -12.59 12.83
N ARG A 111 -10.90 -13.79 13.11
CA ARG A 111 -11.78 -14.54 12.21
C ARG A 111 -13.05 -13.74 11.90
N LYS A 112 -13.72 -13.24 12.94
CA LYS A 112 -14.91 -12.37 12.79
C LYS A 112 -14.61 -11.07 12.05
N MET A 113 -13.46 -10.43 12.32
CA MET A 113 -13.06 -9.24 11.58
C MET A 113 -12.90 -9.51 10.08
N ARG A 114 -12.28 -10.64 9.72
CA ARG A 114 -12.10 -11.03 8.30
C ARG A 114 -13.42 -11.40 7.64
N GLU A 115 -14.38 -11.92 8.41
CA GLU A 115 -15.72 -12.25 7.94
C GLU A 115 -16.52 -10.97 7.67
N TYR A 116 -16.54 -10.02 8.60
CA TYR A 116 -17.27 -8.76 8.45
C TYR A 116 -16.60 -7.74 7.54
N ILE A 117 -15.27 -7.75 7.46
CA ILE A 117 -14.49 -6.79 6.66
C ILE A 117 -13.49 -7.58 5.79
N PRO A 118 -13.95 -8.16 4.66
CA PRO A 118 -13.13 -9.04 3.82
C PRO A 118 -11.84 -8.39 3.32
N LEU A 119 -11.81 -7.07 3.18
CA LEU A 119 -10.62 -6.31 2.76
C LEU A 119 -9.46 -6.40 3.76
N ILE A 120 -9.71 -6.71 5.05
CA ILE A 120 -8.64 -7.04 6.01
C ILE A 120 -7.87 -8.27 5.53
N SER A 121 -8.53 -9.23 4.88
CA SER A 121 -7.83 -10.40 4.34
C SER A 121 -6.95 -10.09 3.14
N ILE A 122 -7.24 -9.02 2.42
CA ILE A 122 -6.45 -8.58 1.27
C ILE A 122 -5.26 -7.76 1.76
N PHE A 123 -5.51 -6.73 2.56
CA PHE A 123 -4.50 -5.72 2.90
C PHE A 123 -3.81 -5.93 4.26
N GLY A 124 -4.41 -6.70 5.17
CA GLY A 124 -3.92 -6.89 6.53
C GLY A 124 -4.15 -5.68 7.44
N GLY A 125 -3.45 -5.66 8.57
CA GLY A 125 -3.45 -4.55 9.53
C GLY A 125 -2.71 -4.91 10.82
N ALA A 126 -2.66 -3.97 11.76
CA ALA A 126 -2.07 -4.13 13.08
C ALA A 126 -3.08 -3.69 14.15
N ILE A 127 -3.24 -4.51 15.19
CA ILE A 127 -4.13 -4.23 16.33
C ILE A 127 -3.37 -4.62 17.61
N GLY A 128 -3.11 -3.63 18.47
CA GLY A 128 -2.32 -3.85 19.68
C GLY A 128 -0.90 -4.32 19.35
N ASN A 129 -0.48 -5.45 19.89
CA ASN A 129 0.80 -6.09 19.61
C ASN A 129 0.72 -7.14 18.48
N VAL A 130 -0.41 -7.26 17.77
CA VAL A 130 -0.65 -8.31 16.77
C VAL A 130 -0.68 -7.76 15.35
N ILE A 131 0.08 -8.41 14.45
CA ILE A 131 0.02 -8.18 13.01
C ILE A 131 -0.94 -9.18 12.37
N ILE A 132 -1.94 -8.68 11.66
CA ILE A 132 -2.89 -9.44 10.85
C ILE A 132 -2.35 -9.46 9.41
N PRO A 133 -1.87 -10.60 8.90
CA PRO A 133 -1.28 -10.66 7.56
C PRO A 133 -2.34 -10.49 6.47
N GLY A 134 -2.03 -9.67 5.47
CA GLY A 134 -2.77 -9.58 4.21
C GLY A 134 -2.29 -10.60 3.18
N LYS A 135 -3.09 -10.82 2.14
CA LYS A 135 -2.76 -11.72 1.01
C LYS A 135 -2.16 -10.99 -0.19
N LEU A 136 -2.37 -9.68 -0.32
CA LEU A 136 -1.90 -8.90 -1.46
C LEU A 136 -0.42 -8.52 -1.30
N ARG A 137 0.36 -8.82 -2.34
CA ARG A 137 1.73 -8.32 -2.52
C ARG A 137 1.73 -7.41 -3.73
N VAL A 138 2.30 -6.21 -3.59
CA VAL A 138 2.37 -5.22 -4.67
C VAL A 138 3.84 -4.89 -4.92
N GLY A 139 4.29 -5.10 -6.16
CA GLY A 139 5.62 -4.72 -6.59
C GLY A 139 5.76 -3.21 -6.76
N LYS A 140 7.00 -2.73 -6.85
CA LYS A 140 7.28 -1.33 -7.22
C LYS A 140 6.93 -1.09 -8.69
N LEU A 141 6.47 0.12 -9.00
CA LEU A 141 6.37 0.56 -10.39
C LEU A 141 7.74 1.10 -10.79
N ILE A 142 8.35 0.40 -11.74
CA ILE A 142 9.66 0.74 -12.32
C ILE A 142 9.39 1.46 -13.64
N PRO A 143 10.00 2.64 -13.89
CA PRO A 143 9.86 3.32 -15.16
C PRO A 143 10.39 2.44 -16.29
N ILE A 144 9.78 2.52 -17.46
CA ILE A 144 10.27 1.88 -18.67
C ILE A 144 11.18 2.90 -19.36
N CYS A 145 12.49 2.82 -19.08
CA CYS A 145 13.51 3.74 -19.59
C CYS A 145 14.81 3.00 -19.95
N LEU A 146 15.86 3.73 -20.36
CA LEU A 146 17.12 3.12 -20.80
C LEU A 146 17.80 2.35 -19.65
N GLU A 147 17.81 2.94 -18.46
CA GLU A 147 18.44 2.46 -17.24
C GLU A 147 17.79 1.19 -16.69
N THR A 148 16.55 0.90 -17.08
CA THR A 148 15.77 -0.27 -16.61
C THR A 148 15.43 -1.24 -17.74
N LYS A 149 15.86 -0.95 -18.98
CA LYS A 149 15.55 -1.75 -20.17
C LYS A 149 15.93 -3.22 -20.00
N HIS A 150 17.06 -3.48 -19.35
CA HIS A 150 17.59 -4.82 -19.10
C HIS A 150 16.75 -5.66 -18.10
N LEU A 151 15.79 -5.05 -17.41
CA LEU A 151 14.87 -5.72 -16.48
C LEU A 151 13.53 -6.11 -17.13
N ILE A 152 13.27 -5.62 -18.35
CA ILE A 152 12.00 -5.84 -19.02
C ILE A 152 11.98 -7.28 -19.52
N PRO A 153 10.98 -8.11 -19.14
CA PRO A 153 10.89 -9.48 -19.62
C PRO A 153 10.75 -9.55 -21.13
N GLU A 154 11.43 -10.50 -21.76
CA GLU A 154 11.17 -10.88 -23.15
C GLU A 154 9.77 -11.48 -23.21
N ARG A 155 8.91 -10.94 -24.07
CA ARG A 155 7.57 -11.46 -24.33
C ARG A 155 7.55 -12.21 -25.65
#